data_AF-A0A936K9J1-F1
#
_entry.id   AF-A0A936K9J1-F1
#
_cell.length_a   1.000
_cell.length_b   1.000
_cell.length_c   1.000
_cell.angle_alpha   90.00
_cell.angle_beta   90.00
_cell.angle_gamma   90.00
#
_symmetry.space_group_name_H-M   'P 1'
#
loop_
_entity.id
_entity.type
_entity.pdbx_description
1 polymer ?
#
loop_
_entity_poly.entity_id
_entity_poly.type
_entity_poly.pdbx_seq_one_letter_code
_entity_poly.pdbx_strand_id
1 'polypeptide(L)' 'MRDSLFRAWLALVALSGASALLSRHGARWVGVAVLLLGLVKARIILVRYLGLGQTPGWMRGFDGGLVVLTALLIGLFLAA' A
#
# COMPACT_ATOMS: atom_id res chain seq x y z
N MET A 1 -3.92 15.25 17.44
CA MET A 1 -2.83 15.07 16.44
C MET A 1 -2.01 13.79 16.67
N ARG A 2 -1.65 13.42 17.91
CA ARG A 2 -0.92 12.17 18.22
C ARG A 2 -1.70 10.88 17.86
N ASP A 3 -3.02 10.87 18.05
CA ASP A 3 -3.82 9.65 17.84
C ASP A 3 -3.95 9.21 16.38
N SER A 4 -3.91 10.15 15.42
CA SER A 4 -4.04 9.82 13.99
C SER A 4 -2.81 9.11 13.45
N LEU A 5 -1.62 9.52 13.90
CA LEU A 5 -0.35 8.98 13.46
C LEU A 5 -0.11 7.60 14.11
N PHE A 6 -0.49 7.44 15.37
CA PHE A 6 -0.49 6.13 16.04
C PHE A 6 -1.46 5.14 15.39
N ARG A 7 -2.67 5.56 15.01
CA ARG A 7 -3.61 4.71 14.25
C ARG A 7 -3.07 4.32 12.87
N ALA A 8 -2.42 5.26 12.17
CA ALA A 8 -1.78 4.97 10.89
C ALA A 8 -0.63 3.96 11.05
N TRP A 9 0.18 4.12 12.09
CA TRP A 9 1.22 3.16 12.45
C TRP A 9 0.63 1.76 12.75
N LEU A 10 -0.41 1.69 13.58
CA LEU A 10 -1.08 0.43 13.91
C LEU A 10 -1.63 -0.26 12.66
N ALA A 11 -2.23 0.52 11.73
CA ALA A 11 -2.69 0.01 10.45
C ALA A 11 -1.52 -0.55 9.60
N LEU A 12 -0.37 0.11 9.57
CA LEU A 12 0.83 -0.39 8.88
C LEU A 12 1.36 -1.69 9.49
N VAL A 13 1.34 -1.82 10.81
CA VAL A 13 1.70 -3.06 11.52
C VAL A 13 0.74 -4.18 11.15
N ALA A 14 -0.57 -3.93 11.22
CA ALA A 14 -1.60 -4.91 10.86
C ALA A 14 -1.48 -5.34 9.40
N LEU A 15 -1.30 -4.40 8.46
CA LEU A 15 -1.08 -4.69 7.04
C LEU A 15 0.20 -5.51 6.81
N SER A 16 1.24 -5.29 7.61
CA SER A 16 2.50 -6.06 7.52
C SER A 16 2.32 -7.48 8.04
N GLY A 17 1.61 -7.66 9.15
CA GLY A 17 1.21 -8.98 9.62
C GLY A 17 0.36 -9.73 8.58
N ALA A 18 -0.63 -9.06 7.99
CA ALA A 18 -1.48 -9.63 6.95
C ALA A 18 -0.66 -10.08 5.73
N SER A 19 0.25 -9.23 5.22
CA SER A 19 1.15 -9.61 4.12
C SER A 19 2.01 -10.82 4.48
N ALA A 20 2.61 -10.86 5.68
CA ALA A 20 3.47 -11.95 6.10
C ALA A 20 2.72 -13.29 6.24
N LEU A 21 1.49 -13.25 6.76
CA LEU A 21 0.62 -14.42 6.86
C LEU A 21 0.17 -14.92 5.47
N LEU A 22 -0.19 -13.99 4.58
CA LEU A 22 -0.55 -14.31 3.20
C LEU A 22 0.62 -14.98 2.47
N SER A 23 1.83 -14.44 2.58
CA SER A 23 3.03 -14.98 1.92
C SER A 23 3.41 -16.41 2.30
N ARG A 24 2.83 -16.98 3.36
CA ARG A 24 2.98 -18.41 3.69
C ARG A 24 2.24 -19.33 2.73
N HIS A 25 1.30 -18.80 1.94
CA HIS A 25 0.52 -19.55 0.98
C HIS A 25 1.20 -19.49 -0.39
N GLY A 26 1.38 -20.64 -1.04
CA GLY A 26 2.04 -20.74 -2.36
C GLY A 26 1.14 -20.40 -3.57
N ALA A 27 -0.07 -19.87 -3.34
CA ALA A 27 -1.02 -19.60 -4.40
C ALA A 27 -0.64 -18.34 -5.18
N ARG A 28 -0.78 -18.35 -6.52
CA ARG A 28 -0.42 -17.20 -7.38
C ARG A 28 -1.19 -15.92 -7.01
N TRP A 29 -2.45 -16.04 -6.59
CA TRP A 29 -3.25 -14.87 -6.17
C TRP A 29 -2.68 -14.16 -4.92
N VAL A 30 -1.85 -14.82 -4.12
CA VAL A 30 -1.21 -14.26 -2.93
C VAL A 30 -0.27 -13.12 -3.29
N GLY A 31 0.52 -13.27 -4.36
CA GLY A 31 1.42 -12.20 -4.81
C GLY A 31 0.65 -10.94 -5.22
N VAL A 32 -0.49 -11.11 -5.91
CA VAL A 32 -1.40 -10.01 -6.25
C VAL A 32 -1.95 -9.34 -4.97
N ALA A 33 -2.41 -10.14 -4.01
CA ALA A 33 -2.91 -9.62 -2.73
C ALA A 33 -1.83 -8.84 -1.96
N VAL A 34 -0.59 -9.34 -1.91
CA VAL A 34 0.54 -8.67 -1.26
C VAL A 34 0.88 -7.34 -1.94
N LEU A 35 0.86 -7.28 -3.27
CA LEU A 35 1.08 -6.04 -4.02
C LEU A 35 -0.02 -5.00 -3.74
N LEU A 36 -1.29 -5.43 -3.69
CA LEU A 36 -2.40 -4.55 -3.31
C LEU A 36 -2.29 -4.05 -1.86
N LEU A 37 -1.85 -4.89 -0.92
CA LEU A 37 -1.56 -4.46 0.45
C LEU A 37 -0.41 -3.43 0.47
N GLY A 38 0.59 -3.59 -0.39
CA GLY A 38 1.66 -2.62 -0.61
C GLY A 38 1.13 -1.26 -1.05
N LEU A 39 0.20 -1.23 -2.01
CA LEU A 39 -0.46 0.01 -2.46
C LEU A 39 -1.20 0.72 -1.32
N VAL A 40 -1.94 -0.03 -0.49
CA VAL A 40 -2.64 0.54 0.67
C VAL A 40 -1.65 1.15 1.68
N LYS A 41 -0.54 0.45 1.96
CA LYS A 41 0.53 0.97 2.84
C LYS A 41 1.12 2.27 2.29
N ALA A 42 1.45 2.31 1.00
CA ALA A 42 2.01 3.50 0.35
C ALA A 42 1.08 4.71 0.48
N ARG A 43 -0.23 4.50 0.27
CA ARG A 43 -1.26 5.54 0.49
C ARG A 43 -1.30 6.04 1.93
N ILE A 44 -1.25 5.14 2.92
CA ILE A 44 -1.23 5.53 4.34
C ILE A 44 -0.01 6.41 4.63
N ILE A 45 1.16 6.04 4.13
CA ILE A 45 2.40 6.81 4.33
C ILE A 45 2.31 8.17 3.66
N LEU A 46 1.87 8.25 2.40
CA LEU A 46 1.73 9.53 1.69
C LEU A 46 0.77 10.48 2.41
N VAL A 47 -0.40 9.99 2.81
CA VAL A 47 -1.44 10.82 3.43
C VAL A 47 -1.08 11.22 4.86
N ARG A 48 -0.58 10.29 5.67
CA ARG A 48 -0.44 10.47 7.13
C ARG A 48 0.97 10.80 7.60
N TYR A 49 2.01 10.34 6.91
CA TYR A 49 3.41 10.59 7.26
C TYR A 49 4.02 11.72 6.43
N LEU A 50 3.75 11.74 5.12
CA LEU A 50 4.20 12.80 4.22
C LEU A 50 3.28 14.04 4.23
N GLY A 51 2.14 13.96 4.90
CA GLY A 51 1.22 15.09 5.07
C GLY A 51 0.48 15.51 3.81
N LEU A 52 0.54 14.72 2.73
CA LEU A 52 -0.09 15.02 1.44
C LEU A 52 -1.63 15.10 1.53
N GLY A 53 -2.22 14.62 2.64
CA GLY A 53 -3.64 14.81 2.92
C GLY A 53 -4.06 16.29 3.01
N GLN A 54 -3.12 17.21 3.23
CA GLN A 54 -3.41 18.66 3.22
C GLN A 54 -3.28 19.30 1.83
N THR A 55 -2.87 18.54 0.80
CA THR A 55 -2.60 19.07 -0.55
C THR A 55 -3.20 18.17 -1.63
N PRO A 56 -4.51 18.31 -1.93
CA PRO A 56 -5.24 17.37 -2.80
C PRO A 56 -4.69 17.26 -4.23
N GLY A 57 -4.08 18.34 -4.75
CA GLY A 57 -3.49 18.35 -6.10
C GLY A 57 -2.33 17.35 -6.23
N TRP A 58 -1.38 17.40 -5.29
CA TRP A 58 -0.23 16.49 -5.27
C TRP A 58 -0.65 15.04 -4.96
N MET A 59 -1.61 14.87 -4.05
CA MET A 59 -2.11 13.54 -3.68
C MET A 59 -2.70 12.78 -4.87
N ARG A 60 -3.44 13.43 -5.77
CA ARG A 60 -3.97 12.77 -6.99
C ARG A 60 -2.86 12.29 -7.93
N GLY A 61 -1.80 13.08 -8.09
CA GLY A 61 -0.66 12.71 -8.93
C GLY A 61 0.09 11.48 -8.39
N PHE A 62 0.39 11.50 -7.08
CA PHE A 62 1.03 10.36 -6.42
C PHE A 62 0.14 9.11 -6.42
N ASP A 63 -1.16 9.26 -6.16
CA ASP A 63 -2.11 8.14 -6.23
C ASP A 63 -2.16 7.53 -7.62
N GLY A 64 -2.23 8.36 -8.67
CA GLY A 64 -2.20 7.88 -10.05
C GLY A 64 -0.91 7.11 -10.36
N GLY A 65 0.24 7.67 -10.00
CA GLY A 65 1.54 7.03 -10.18
C GLY A 65 1.65 5.70 -9.42
N LEU A 66 1.18 5.64 -8.17
CA LEU A 66 1.16 4.42 -7.36
C LEU A 66 0.26 3.34 -7.96
N VAL A 67 -0.92 3.71 -8.46
CA VAL A 67 -1.83 2.76 -9.09
C VAL A 67 -1.21 2.19 -10.36
N VAL A 68 -0.63 3.03 -11.22
CA VAL A 68 0.05 2.59 -12.45
C VAL A 68 1.23 1.69 -12.12
N LEU A 69 2.10 2.10 -11.19
CA LEU A 69 3.24 1.27 -10.76
C LEU A 69 2.78 -0.08 -10.22
N THR A 70 1.77 -0.10 -9.35
CA THR A 70 1.25 -1.35 -8.77
C THR A 70 0.64 -2.23 -9.86
N ALA A 71 -0.10 -1.66 -10.81
CA ALA A 71 -0.66 -2.41 -11.93
C ALA A 71 0.44 -3.03 -12.81
N LEU A 72 1.52 -2.28 -13.08
CA LEU A 72 2.69 -2.80 -13.81
C LEU A 72 3.38 -3.94 -13.05
N LEU A 73 3.58 -3.80 -11.74
CA LEU A 73 4.17 -4.85 -10.91
C LEU A 73 3.30 -6.11 -10.85
N ILE A 74 1.97 -5.94 -10.76
CA ILE A 74 1.03 -7.07 -10.85
C ILE A 74 1.13 -7.73 -12.22
N GLY A 75 1.14 -6.96 -13.30
CA GLY A 75 1.30 -7.48 -14.66
C GLY A 75 2.59 -8.26 -14.83
N LEU A 76 3.72 -7.72 -14.34
CA LEU A 76 5.02 -8.38 -14.36
C LEU A 76 5.01 -9.67 -13.54
N PHE A 77 4.46 -9.65 -12.33
CA PHE A 77 4.33 -10.82 -11.47
C PHE A 77 3.45 -11.91 -12.10
N LEU A 78 2.41 -11.52 -12.84
CA LEU A 78 1.54 -12.47 -13.55
C LEU A 78 2.12 -12.93 -14.87
N ALA A 79 3.12 -12.25 -15.44
CA ALA A 79 3.83 -12.68 -16.64
C ALA A 79 5.00 -13.63 -16.33
N ALA A 80 5.58 -13.52 -15.12
CA ALA A 80 6.59 -14.43 -14.58
C ALA A 80 6.01 -15.79 -14.16
#